data_AF-A0A498EZT9-F1
#
_entry.id   AF-A0A498EZT9-F1
#
_cell.length_a   1.000
_cell.length_b   1.000
_cell.length_c   1.000
_cell.angle_alpha   90.00
_cell.angle_beta   90.00
_cell.angle_gamma   90.00
#
_symmetry.space_group_name_H-M   'P 1'
#
loop_
_entity.id
_entity.type
_entity.pdbx_description
1 polymer ?
#
loop_
_entity_poly.entity_id
_entity_poly.type
_entity_poly.pdbx_seq_one_letter_code
_entity_poly.pdbx_strand_id
1 'polypeptide(L)'
;LRTVGETESGHMAYSALQSAFSQYDRTTVSRRLNEKLIEYGLCEKYGARGNLRIEILDKGALYLEELAKEKERQKALQDYVTNTPKPNHNTRVITDRPRGGREDDHRPTAEGEASTTPDGRVRLPRYHGVDYLSYAETVSAAKTPPKKGVSVTNYPVEPKSDRGEAGWGYLEDENTLVVSAEYDSAMSHVVMIARALLDPKTFDQVLTEDRLAELDGLIEDGTYVRGSRNLGWLADSVDSAGEYVDVLEDARDELLDMTRSLAHEDYECETSEYLSRITKTAMGLAGTAFHVLDLLDIDVVWEARLPDYNRHPERYGEDNAELLATTLAKNAPIAATYGNHVVRRLLFEDRDEKRRQSFDPVVDASNPYANLIASISVVGDFGNRADHVAGVIEDRLSNPGEIHEDAPEIALKVPVVVEHGPSTVARVTRAMCRAKGLDATRDAIRLFSGFARTPYDVAHAIGR
;
A
#
# COMPACT_ATOMS: atom_id res chain seq x y z
N LEU A 1 -15.88 -16.08 -18.06
CA LEU A 1 -16.81 -15.30 -17.21
C LEU A 1 -16.36 -15.30 -15.77
N ARG A 2 -16.33 -16.45 -15.06
CA ARG A 2 -15.80 -16.49 -13.69
C ARG A 2 -14.38 -15.93 -13.57
N THR A 3 -13.47 -16.31 -14.48
CA THR A 3 -12.11 -15.76 -14.56
C THR A 3 -12.05 -14.23 -14.71
N VAL A 4 -13.07 -13.59 -15.30
CA VAL A 4 -13.15 -12.12 -15.44
C VAL A 4 -13.94 -11.50 -14.28
N GLY A 5 -14.67 -12.29 -13.49
CA GLY A 5 -15.46 -11.82 -12.34
C GLY A 5 -14.82 -12.13 -11.00
N GLU A 6 -13.81 -13.00 -11.00
CA GLU A 6 -12.88 -13.20 -9.89
C GLU A 6 -11.83 -12.09 -9.84
N THR A 7 -11.73 -11.24 -10.87
CA THR A 7 -10.99 -9.98 -10.77
C THR A 7 -11.86 -8.98 -10.03
N GLU A 8 -11.33 -8.32 -8.99
CA GLU A 8 -12.07 -7.34 -8.18
C GLU A 8 -12.70 -6.22 -9.01
N SER A 9 -12.05 -5.84 -10.12
CA SER A 9 -12.54 -4.79 -11.02
C SER A 9 -13.63 -5.25 -12.01
N GLY A 10 -13.90 -6.56 -12.13
CA GLY A 10 -14.77 -7.08 -13.18
C GLY A 10 -14.21 -6.92 -14.61
N HIS A 11 -12.93 -6.55 -14.75
CA HIS A 11 -12.26 -6.37 -16.03
C HIS A 11 -10.99 -7.20 -16.16
N MET A 12 -10.67 -7.62 -17.38
CA MET A 12 -9.45 -8.36 -17.69
C MET A 12 -8.91 -8.01 -19.08
N ALA A 13 -7.59 -7.94 -19.25
CA ALA A 13 -6.97 -7.82 -20.57
C ALA A 13 -7.29 -9.06 -21.43
N TYR A 14 -7.58 -8.86 -22.72
CA TYR A 14 -7.88 -9.97 -23.62
C TYR A 14 -6.70 -10.92 -23.79
N SER A 15 -5.47 -10.41 -23.74
CA SER A 15 -4.24 -11.22 -23.69
C SER A 15 -4.16 -12.07 -22.41
N ALA A 16 -4.49 -11.50 -21.25
CA ALA A 16 -4.54 -12.23 -19.99
C ALA A 16 -5.61 -13.33 -20.01
N LEU A 17 -6.79 -13.06 -20.60
CA LEU A 17 -7.79 -14.09 -20.81
C LEU A 17 -7.26 -15.21 -21.73
N GLN A 18 -6.55 -14.87 -22.81
CA GLN A 18 -5.95 -15.90 -23.67
C GLN A 18 -4.89 -16.73 -22.95
N SER A 19 -4.09 -16.12 -22.08
CA SER A 19 -3.08 -16.81 -21.27
C SER A 19 -3.71 -17.74 -20.22
N ALA A 20 -4.77 -17.30 -19.55
CA ALA A 20 -5.52 -18.12 -18.59
C ALA A 20 -6.18 -19.36 -19.22
N PHE A 21 -6.35 -19.34 -20.54
CA PHE A 21 -6.91 -20.43 -21.33
C PHE A 21 -5.94 -20.94 -22.42
N SER A 22 -4.64 -20.89 -22.13
CA SER A 22 -3.56 -21.28 -23.05
C SER A 22 -3.64 -22.73 -23.55
N GLN A 23 -4.37 -23.60 -22.84
CA GLN A 23 -4.68 -24.96 -23.26
C GLN A 23 -5.67 -25.04 -24.45
N TYR A 24 -6.28 -23.93 -24.86
CA TYR A 24 -7.19 -23.82 -25.99
C TYR A 24 -6.65 -22.90 -27.08
N ASP A 25 -7.03 -23.13 -28.33
CA ASP A 25 -6.62 -22.25 -29.43
C ASP A 25 -7.31 -20.87 -29.32
N ARG A 26 -6.57 -19.83 -29.74
CA ARG A 26 -7.03 -18.42 -29.66
C ARG A 26 -8.37 -18.19 -30.38
N THR A 27 -8.63 -18.92 -31.46
CA THR A 27 -9.88 -18.82 -32.22
C THR A 27 -11.05 -19.39 -31.44
N THR A 28 -10.87 -20.51 -30.74
CA THR A 28 -11.89 -21.11 -29.86
C THR A 28 -12.21 -20.23 -28.67
N VAL A 29 -11.21 -19.64 -28.00
CA VAL A 29 -11.43 -18.69 -26.90
C VAL A 29 -12.19 -17.46 -27.39
N SER A 30 -11.79 -16.89 -28.53
CA SER A 30 -12.47 -15.74 -29.14
C SER A 30 -13.91 -16.06 -29.53
N ARG A 31 -14.14 -17.21 -30.15
CA ARG A 31 -15.46 -17.67 -30.57
C ARG A 31 -16.39 -17.90 -29.39
N ARG A 32 -15.92 -18.61 -28.35
CA ARG A 32 -16.72 -18.83 -27.13
C ARG A 32 -17.04 -17.53 -26.40
N LEU A 33 -16.09 -16.60 -26.33
CA LEU A 33 -16.33 -15.28 -25.77
C LEU A 33 -17.41 -14.53 -26.55
N ASN A 34 -17.31 -14.48 -27.88
CA ASN A 34 -18.26 -13.75 -28.72
C ASN A 34 -19.66 -14.41 -28.73
N GLU A 35 -19.75 -15.71 -29.01
CA GLU A 35 -21.02 -16.44 -29.22
C GLU A 35 -21.74 -16.85 -27.93
N LYS A 36 -21.04 -16.88 -26.78
CA LYS A 36 -21.64 -17.38 -25.52
C LYS A 36 -21.68 -16.37 -24.40
N LEU A 37 -20.81 -15.36 -24.42
CA LEU A 37 -20.76 -14.38 -23.33
C LEU A 37 -21.19 -12.99 -23.82
N ILE A 38 -20.64 -12.52 -24.94
CA ILE A 38 -21.00 -11.22 -25.51
C ILE A 38 -22.39 -11.24 -26.13
N GLU A 39 -22.71 -12.25 -26.94
CA GLU A 39 -24.04 -12.38 -27.57
C GLU A 39 -25.18 -12.42 -26.54
N TYR A 40 -24.93 -13.01 -25.36
CA TYR A 40 -25.91 -13.08 -24.28
C TYR A 40 -25.89 -11.87 -23.33
N GLY A 41 -25.02 -10.89 -23.58
CA GLY A 41 -24.88 -9.66 -22.81
C GLY A 41 -24.29 -9.86 -21.41
N LEU A 42 -23.46 -10.89 -21.22
CA LEU A 42 -22.81 -11.18 -19.94
C LEU A 42 -21.48 -10.45 -19.77
N CYS A 43 -20.82 -10.12 -20.87
CA CYS A 43 -19.62 -9.29 -20.88
C CYS A 43 -19.51 -8.54 -22.21
N GLU A 44 -18.62 -7.57 -22.28
CA GLU A 44 -18.29 -6.85 -23.51
C GLU A 44 -16.78 -6.71 -23.73
N LYS A 45 -16.41 -6.26 -24.93
CA LYS A 45 -15.03 -5.96 -25.31
C LYS A 45 -14.90 -4.47 -25.58
N TYR A 46 -13.85 -3.87 -25.03
CA TYR A 46 -13.53 -2.46 -25.24
C TYR A 46 -12.02 -2.26 -25.41
N GLY A 47 -11.59 -1.08 -25.87
CA GLY A 47 -10.18 -0.74 -26.09
C GLY A 47 -9.67 -0.90 -27.52
N ALA A 48 -8.47 -0.37 -27.77
CA ALA A 48 -7.85 -0.34 -29.10
C ALA A 48 -7.34 -1.72 -29.54
N ARG A 49 -7.13 -1.88 -30.85
CA ARG A 49 -6.64 -3.12 -31.48
C ARG A 49 -5.17 -3.38 -31.10
N GLY A 50 -4.96 -3.94 -29.92
CA GLY A 50 -3.65 -4.17 -29.29
C GLY A 50 -3.71 -4.12 -27.76
N ASN A 51 -4.66 -3.36 -27.20
CA ASN A 51 -4.96 -3.26 -25.76
C ASN A 51 -6.46 -3.55 -25.53
N LEU A 52 -6.91 -4.68 -26.05
CA LEU A 52 -8.31 -5.06 -25.95
C LEU A 52 -8.59 -5.59 -24.54
N ARG A 53 -9.66 -5.13 -23.91
CA ARG A 53 -10.11 -5.54 -22.57
C ARG A 53 -11.49 -6.15 -22.63
N ILE A 54 -11.82 -6.90 -21.58
CA ILE A 54 -13.11 -7.53 -21.36
C ILE A 54 -13.67 -7.00 -20.06
N GLU A 55 -14.93 -6.61 -20.06
CA GLU A 55 -15.68 -6.15 -18.88
C GLU A 55 -16.90 -7.04 -18.66
N ILE A 56 -17.17 -7.40 -17.41
CA ILE A 56 -18.45 -8.02 -17.04
C ILE A 56 -19.52 -6.96 -16.94
N LEU A 57 -20.65 -7.23 -17.60
CA LEU A 57 -21.84 -6.40 -17.52
C LEU A 57 -22.70 -6.84 -16.33
N ASP A 58 -23.65 -5.99 -15.89
CA ASP A 58 -24.57 -6.28 -14.78
C ASP A 58 -25.23 -7.65 -14.86
N LYS A 59 -25.64 -8.05 -16.07
CA LYS A 59 -26.27 -9.35 -16.32
C LYS A 59 -25.29 -10.53 -16.11
N GLY A 60 -24.01 -10.33 -16.41
CA GLY A 60 -22.94 -11.28 -16.13
C GLY A 60 -22.58 -11.35 -14.65
N ALA A 61 -22.59 -10.21 -13.95
CA ALA A 61 -22.39 -10.14 -12.51
C ALA A 61 -23.51 -10.87 -11.76
N LEU A 62 -24.78 -10.59 -12.10
CA LEU A 62 -25.96 -11.28 -11.56
C LEU A 62 -25.90 -12.79 -11.83
N TYR A 63 -25.46 -13.20 -13.02
CA TYR A 63 -25.31 -14.61 -13.36
C TYR A 63 -24.22 -15.30 -12.53
N LEU A 64 -23.12 -14.60 -12.21
CA LEU A 64 -22.08 -15.11 -11.32
C LEU A 64 -22.53 -15.17 -9.86
N GLU A 65 -23.28 -14.17 -9.40
CA GLU A 65 -23.88 -14.14 -8.07
C GLU A 65 -24.85 -15.32 -7.88
N GLU A 66 -25.67 -15.63 -8.87
CA GLU A 66 -26.59 -16.78 -8.82
C GLU A 66 -25.82 -18.12 -8.80
N LEU A 67 -24.72 -18.23 -9.56
CA LEU A 67 -23.83 -19.39 -9.51
C LEU A 67 -23.07 -19.51 -8.18
N ALA A 68 -22.76 -18.39 -7.53
CA ALA A 68 -22.12 -18.35 -6.21
C ALA A 68 -23.11 -18.77 -5.12
N LYS A 69 -24.35 -18.25 -5.14
CA LYS A 69 -25.45 -18.63 -4.25
C LYS A 69 -25.75 -20.13 -4.32
N GLU A 70 -25.72 -20.71 -5.51
CA GLU A 70 -25.93 -22.16 -5.67
C GLU A 70 -24.78 -22.99 -5.09
N LYS A 71 -23.53 -22.52 -5.19
CA LYS A 71 -22.37 -23.12 -4.53
C LYS A 71 -22.39 -22.95 -3.01
N GLU A 72 -22.79 -21.78 -2.51
CA GLU A 72 -22.93 -21.50 -1.08
C GLU A 72 -24.07 -22.31 -0.46
N ARG A 73 -25.18 -22.53 -1.16
CA ARG A 73 -26.22 -23.48 -0.73
C ARG A 73 -25.69 -24.90 -0.58
N GLN A 74 -24.80 -25.33 -1.48
CA GLN A 74 -24.16 -26.65 -1.39
C GLN A 74 -23.15 -26.73 -0.22
N LYS A 75 -22.49 -25.61 0.13
CA LYS A 75 -21.51 -25.51 1.22
C LYS A 75 -22.15 -25.33 2.60
N ALA A 76 -23.20 -24.51 2.72
CA ALA A 76 -23.98 -24.31 3.95
C ALA A 76 -24.71 -25.58 4.40
N LEU A 77 -25.05 -26.48 3.48
CA LEU A 77 -25.57 -27.81 3.80
C LEU A 77 -24.51 -28.70 4.49
N GLN A 78 -23.23 -28.45 4.28
CA GLN A 78 -22.11 -29.16 4.89
C GLN A 78 -21.70 -28.55 6.25
N ASP A 79 -21.80 -27.23 6.39
CA ASP A 79 -21.33 -26.51 7.60
C ASP A 79 -22.33 -26.50 8.77
N TYR A 80 -23.62 -26.76 8.54
CA TYR A 80 -24.65 -26.84 9.59
C TYR A 80 -24.47 -28.03 10.58
N VAL A 81 -23.45 -28.87 10.38
CA VAL A 81 -23.20 -30.09 11.16
C VAL A 81 -22.22 -29.86 12.33
N THR A 82 -21.48 -28.75 12.41
CA THR A 82 -20.37 -28.62 13.38
C THR A 82 -20.20 -27.23 14.01
N ASN A 83 -21.08 -26.92 14.97
CA ASN A 83 -20.96 -26.08 16.20
C ASN A 83 -19.97 -24.88 16.36
N THR A 84 -20.48 -23.86 17.08
CA THR A 84 -19.90 -22.62 17.70
C THR A 84 -19.31 -22.90 19.13
N PRO A 85 -18.26 -22.24 19.73
CA PRO A 85 -18.30 -20.86 20.32
C PRO A 85 -16.99 -20.05 20.74
N LYS A 86 -17.16 -18.71 20.92
CA LYS A 86 -16.58 -17.70 21.89
C LYS A 86 -15.14 -17.06 21.75
N PRO A 87 -14.96 -15.76 22.10
CA PRO A 87 -13.79 -14.94 21.70
C PRO A 87 -12.82 -14.52 22.85
N ASN A 88 -11.58 -14.16 22.51
CA ASN A 88 -10.60 -13.51 23.41
C ASN A 88 -9.83 -12.35 22.73
N HIS A 89 -9.54 -11.29 23.49
CA HIS A 89 -8.94 -10.03 23.05
C HIS A 89 -7.41 -10.03 23.19
N ASN A 90 -6.65 -9.66 22.15
CA ASN A 90 -5.21 -9.43 22.30
C ASN A 90 -4.65 -8.33 21.37
N THR A 91 -4.10 -7.28 21.99
CA THR A 91 -2.74 -6.67 21.80
C THR A 91 -2.71 -5.14 21.94
N ARG A 92 -2.29 -4.67 23.12
CA ARG A 92 -1.71 -3.33 23.36
C ARG A 92 -0.23 -3.54 23.71
N VAL A 93 0.68 -2.80 23.10
CA VAL A 93 2.09 -2.72 23.53
C VAL A 93 2.18 -1.64 24.60
N ILE A 94 2.34 -2.04 25.86
CA ILE A 94 2.64 -1.13 26.99
C ILE A 94 4.16 -1.08 27.14
N THR A 95 4.73 0.12 27.15
CA THR A 95 6.12 0.37 27.56
C THR A 95 6.18 0.53 29.09
N ASP A 96 6.92 -0.37 29.77
CA ASP A 96 7.23 -0.53 31.22
C ASP A 96 7.55 0.78 32.02
N ARG A 97 7.40 0.98 33.36
CA ARG A 97 7.38 0.15 34.63
C ARG A 97 7.04 1.07 35.88
N PRO A 98 6.96 0.65 37.19
CA PRO A 98 7.35 -0.63 37.81
C PRO A 98 6.46 -1.30 38.89
N ARG A 99 6.78 -2.60 39.12
CA ARG A 99 6.74 -3.43 40.35
C ARG A 99 5.41 -4.05 40.84
N GLY A 100 5.34 -5.39 40.75
CA GLY A 100 4.87 -6.25 41.86
C GLY A 100 4.00 -7.45 41.47
N GLY A 101 4.55 -8.67 41.61
CA GLY A 101 3.83 -9.81 42.20
C GLY A 101 3.25 -10.90 41.29
N ARG A 102 3.94 -12.05 41.30
CA ARG A 102 3.47 -13.46 41.32
C ARG A 102 2.57 -14.04 40.22
N GLU A 103 3.15 -15.07 39.57
CA GLU A 103 2.63 -16.43 39.32
C GLU A 103 1.12 -16.62 39.17
N ASP A 104 0.69 -17.06 37.97
CA ASP A 104 -0.11 -18.28 37.85
C ASP A 104 0.10 -18.95 36.48
N ASP A 105 0.27 -20.25 36.55
CA ASP A 105 0.71 -21.20 35.54
C ASP A 105 -0.52 -21.82 34.86
N HIS A 106 -0.80 -21.45 33.60
CA HIS A 106 -1.79 -22.14 32.77
C HIS A 106 -1.37 -22.13 31.29
N ARG A 107 -0.82 -23.26 30.84
CA ARG A 107 -0.80 -23.66 29.42
C ARG A 107 -2.23 -23.79 28.90
N PRO A 108 -2.52 -23.30 27.68
CA PRO A 108 -3.45 -23.96 26.79
C PRO A 108 -2.76 -24.48 25.53
N THR A 109 -3.29 -25.60 25.08
CA THR A 109 -2.93 -26.45 23.95
C THR A 109 -3.13 -25.79 22.59
N ALA A 110 -2.30 -26.21 21.63
CA ALA A 110 -2.33 -25.85 20.22
C ALA A 110 -3.70 -26.08 19.57
N GLU A 111 -4.26 -25.02 19.00
CA GLU A 111 -5.04 -24.96 17.77
C GLU A 111 -5.05 -23.48 17.34
N GLY A 112 -4.44 -23.17 16.19
CA GLY A 112 -4.21 -21.80 15.74
C GLY A 112 -5.52 -21.11 15.33
N GLU A 113 -6.11 -20.37 16.26
CA GLU A 113 -7.30 -19.56 16.01
C GLU A 113 -6.94 -18.27 15.26
N ALA A 114 -7.67 -18.03 14.17
CA ALA A 114 -7.72 -16.73 13.52
C ALA A 114 -8.17 -15.66 14.53
N SER A 115 -7.39 -14.58 14.67
CA SER A 115 -7.81 -13.43 15.49
C SER A 115 -9.00 -12.75 14.82
N THR A 116 -10.21 -13.08 15.28
CA THR A 116 -11.45 -12.38 14.92
C THR A 116 -11.50 -11.07 15.69
N THR A 117 -11.52 -9.93 14.98
CA THR A 117 -11.79 -8.64 15.62
C THR A 117 -13.29 -8.43 15.89
N PRO A 118 -13.69 -7.43 16.70
CA PRO A 118 -15.10 -7.17 17.04
C PRO A 118 -16.05 -6.99 15.85
N ASP A 119 -15.52 -6.75 14.65
CA ASP A 119 -16.24 -6.63 13.37
C ASP A 119 -16.45 -7.98 12.64
N GLY A 120 -15.95 -9.09 13.19
CA GLY A 120 -16.01 -10.42 12.59
C GLY A 120 -15.07 -10.63 11.39
N ARG A 121 -14.24 -9.65 11.05
CA ARG A 121 -13.28 -9.76 9.94
C ARG A 121 -12.04 -10.52 10.41
N VAL A 122 -11.61 -11.46 9.58
CA VAL A 122 -10.47 -12.33 9.85
C VAL A 122 -9.24 -11.72 9.19
N ARG A 123 -8.17 -11.50 9.95
CA ARG A 123 -6.84 -11.49 9.33
C ARG A 123 -6.51 -12.94 9.01
N LEU A 124 -6.44 -13.29 7.73
CA LEU A 124 -6.18 -14.69 7.36
C LEU A 124 -4.86 -15.15 8.00
N PRO A 125 -4.82 -16.33 8.65
CA PRO A 125 -3.66 -16.74 9.43
C PRO A 125 -2.41 -16.99 8.57
N ARG A 126 -2.53 -17.03 7.23
CA ARG A 126 -1.43 -17.30 6.28
C ARG A 126 -1.72 -16.67 4.90
N TYR A 127 -0.64 -16.29 4.20
CA TYR A 127 -0.63 -15.81 2.81
C TYR A 127 -1.65 -14.71 2.53
N HIS A 128 -1.36 -13.52 3.03
CA HIS A 128 -2.01 -12.32 2.50
C HIS A 128 -1.64 -12.16 1.02
N GLY A 129 -2.52 -11.63 0.16
CA GLY A 129 -2.22 -11.31 -1.25
C GLY A 129 -1.70 -9.88 -1.43
N VAL A 130 -1.10 -9.57 -2.57
CA VAL A 130 -1.04 -8.19 -3.08
C VAL A 130 -1.99 -8.16 -4.27
N ASP A 131 -3.12 -7.49 -4.12
CA ASP A 131 -4.13 -7.41 -5.17
C ASP A 131 -4.08 -6.09 -5.94
N TYR A 132 -4.62 -6.09 -7.15
CA TYR A 132 -4.73 -4.91 -7.98
C TYR A 132 -5.81 -3.98 -7.45
N LEU A 133 -5.43 -2.73 -7.19
CA LEU A 133 -6.39 -1.66 -7.00
C LEU A 133 -7.18 -1.45 -8.29
N SER A 134 -8.47 -1.13 -8.16
CA SER A 134 -9.22 -0.63 -9.31
C SER A 134 -8.59 0.66 -9.84
N TYR A 135 -8.87 1.00 -11.10
CA TYR A 135 -8.37 2.25 -11.67
C TYR A 135 -8.88 3.47 -10.89
N ALA A 136 -10.14 3.42 -10.42
CA ALA A 136 -10.73 4.49 -9.60
C ALA A 136 -10.02 4.65 -8.25
N GLU A 137 -9.71 3.54 -7.56
CA GLU A 137 -8.93 3.57 -6.31
C GLU A 137 -7.51 4.10 -6.54
N THR A 138 -6.84 3.62 -7.59
CA THR A 138 -5.49 4.05 -7.96
C THR A 138 -5.45 5.56 -8.22
N VAL A 139 -6.38 6.09 -9.04
CA VAL A 139 -6.46 7.53 -9.31
C VAL A 139 -6.82 8.34 -8.07
N SER A 140 -7.74 7.84 -7.23
CA SER A 140 -8.14 8.51 -6.00
C SER A 140 -6.96 8.69 -5.07
N ALA A 141 -6.24 7.60 -4.79
CA ALA A 141 -5.04 7.61 -3.95
C ALA A 141 -3.96 8.50 -4.55
N ALA A 142 -3.67 8.38 -5.86
CA ALA A 142 -2.57 9.08 -6.50
C ALA A 142 -2.77 10.60 -6.62
N LYS A 143 -4.01 11.05 -6.86
CA LYS A 143 -4.30 12.45 -7.23
C LYS A 143 -4.74 13.33 -6.07
N THR A 144 -5.16 12.72 -4.96
CA THR A 144 -5.66 13.43 -3.78
C THR A 144 -4.57 14.13 -2.97
N PRO A 145 -3.44 13.50 -2.61
CA PRO A 145 -2.40 14.16 -1.84
C PRO A 145 -1.72 15.28 -2.61
N PRO A 146 -1.19 16.31 -1.90
CA PRO A 146 -0.24 17.23 -2.49
C PRO A 146 1.04 16.46 -2.85
N LYS A 147 1.73 16.89 -3.92
CA LYS A 147 3.00 16.24 -4.32
C LYS A 147 3.97 16.27 -3.14
N LYS A 148 4.50 15.09 -2.78
CA LYS A 148 5.46 14.90 -1.68
C LYS A 148 4.94 15.37 -0.31
N GLY A 149 3.63 15.28 -0.08
CA GLY A 149 2.98 15.56 1.20
C GLY A 149 1.86 14.58 1.53
N VAL A 150 1.03 14.93 2.50
CA VAL A 150 -0.04 14.07 3.04
C VAL A 150 -1.41 14.65 2.77
N SER A 151 -2.35 13.83 2.32
CA SER A 151 -3.80 14.12 2.41
C SER A 151 -4.47 13.29 3.49
N VAL A 152 -5.40 13.88 4.23
CA VAL A 152 -6.37 13.18 5.08
C VAL A 152 -7.75 13.34 4.48
N THR A 153 -8.32 12.25 3.97
CA THR A 153 -9.56 12.26 3.20
C THR A 153 -10.67 11.53 3.95
N ASN A 154 -11.75 12.25 4.26
CA ASN A 154 -12.94 11.68 4.91
C ASN A 154 -13.85 10.99 3.88
N TYR A 155 -13.51 9.77 3.51
CA TYR A 155 -14.24 8.95 2.54
C TYR A 155 -14.40 7.52 3.08
N PRO A 156 -15.61 6.94 3.04
CA PRO A 156 -15.86 5.59 3.53
C PRO A 156 -15.28 4.56 2.56
N VAL A 157 -14.02 4.18 2.78
CA VAL A 157 -13.38 3.10 2.04
C VAL A 157 -13.97 1.76 2.42
N GLU A 158 -14.14 0.88 1.43
CA GLU A 158 -14.67 -0.46 1.69
C GLU A 158 -13.63 -1.30 2.45
N PRO A 159 -14.02 -1.92 3.58
CA PRO A 159 -13.13 -2.82 4.29
C PRO A 159 -12.80 -4.05 3.44
N LYS A 160 -11.53 -4.40 3.37
CA LYS A 160 -11.05 -5.62 2.74
C LYS A 160 -11.52 -6.83 3.53
N SER A 161 -11.77 -7.91 2.78
CA SER A 161 -12.12 -9.23 3.33
C SER A 161 -10.95 -9.78 4.16
N ASP A 162 -9.72 -9.69 3.64
CA ASP A 162 -8.48 -9.92 4.37
C ASP A 162 -7.77 -8.60 4.68
N ARG A 163 -7.71 -8.27 5.97
CA ARG A 163 -7.06 -7.04 6.47
C ARG A 163 -5.55 -7.02 6.24
N GLY A 164 -4.95 -8.19 6.01
CA GLY A 164 -3.54 -8.28 5.68
C GLY A 164 -3.26 -8.12 4.18
N GLU A 165 -4.25 -7.99 3.31
CA GLU A 165 -4.01 -7.86 1.88
C GLU A 165 -3.59 -6.44 1.48
N ALA A 166 -2.44 -6.33 0.81
CA ALA A 166 -1.97 -5.07 0.27
C ALA A 166 -2.60 -4.79 -1.11
N GLY A 167 -2.71 -3.51 -1.47
CA GLY A 167 -3.15 -3.05 -2.79
C GLY A 167 -1.97 -2.53 -3.61
N TRP A 168 -2.03 -2.77 -4.91
CA TRP A 168 -1.05 -2.32 -5.89
C TRP A 168 -1.76 -1.73 -7.11
N GLY A 169 -1.35 -0.54 -7.56
CA GLY A 169 -1.88 0.08 -8.77
C GLY A 169 -0.82 0.94 -9.45
N TYR A 170 -0.82 1.00 -10.76
CA TYR A 170 0.18 1.78 -11.51
C TYR A 170 -0.49 2.64 -12.60
N LEU A 171 -0.18 3.93 -12.59
CA LEU A 171 -0.57 4.89 -13.62
C LEU A 171 0.60 5.08 -14.58
N GLU A 172 0.66 4.20 -15.59
CA GLU A 172 1.77 4.14 -16.58
C GLU A 172 2.02 5.48 -17.28
N ASP A 173 0.95 6.18 -17.71
CA ASP A 173 1.04 7.49 -18.38
C ASP A 173 1.71 8.59 -17.52
N GLU A 174 1.83 8.36 -16.22
CA GLU A 174 2.32 9.34 -15.24
C GLU A 174 3.48 8.80 -14.39
N ASN A 175 3.98 7.61 -14.69
CA ASN A 175 5.00 6.91 -13.89
C ASN A 175 4.68 6.95 -12.38
N THR A 176 3.42 6.74 -12.00
CA THR A 176 3.00 6.81 -10.59
C THR A 176 2.57 5.45 -10.07
N LEU A 177 3.35 4.90 -9.13
CA LEU A 177 3.03 3.67 -8.39
C LEU A 177 2.22 3.99 -7.14
N VAL A 178 1.11 3.28 -6.93
CA VAL A 178 0.28 3.34 -5.74
C VAL A 178 0.39 2.02 -4.99
N VAL A 179 0.81 2.09 -3.74
CA VAL A 179 0.77 0.97 -2.79
C VAL A 179 -0.17 1.31 -1.66
N SER A 180 -1.03 0.37 -1.29
CA SER A 180 -2.11 0.61 -0.33
C SER A 180 -2.18 -0.50 0.71
N ALA A 181 -2.52 -0.15 1.95
CA ALA A 181 -2.79 -1.14 2.98
C ALA A 181 -3.81 -0.61 3.99
N GLU A 182 -4.63 -1.52 4.52
CA GLU A 182 -5.42 -1.20 5.71
C GLU A 182 -4.50 -0.97 6.91
N TYR A 183 -4.78 0.09 7.67
CA TYR A 183 -4.07 0.35 8.90
C TYR A 183 -4.69 -0.47 10.04
N ASP A 184 -4.00 -1.54 10.43
CA ASP A 184 -4.34 -2.39 11.58
C ASP A 184 -3.38 -2.17 12.75
N SER A 185 -2.07 -2.17 12.47
CA SER A 185 -1.02 -1.83 13.43
C SER A 185 0.20 -1.29 12.68
N ALA A 186 1.07 -0.57 13.39
CA ALA A 186 2.30 0.02 12.81
C ALA A 186 3.13 -1.02 12.04
N MET A 187 3.42 -2.16 12.65
CA MET A 187 4.19 -3.23 12.02
C MET A 187 3.46 -3.78 10.79
N SER A 188 2.19 -4.18 10.94
CA SER A 188 1.44 -4.82 9.85
C SER A 188 1.33 -3.90 8.64
N HIS A 189 1.11 -2.61 8.89
CA HIS A 189 0.99 -1.63 7.85
C HIS A 189 2.31 -1.48 7.07
N VAL A 190 3.44 -1.29 7.75
CA VAL A 190 4.74 -1.15 7.07
C VAL A 190 5.14 -2.43 6.34
N VAL A 191 4.88 -3.61 6.91
CA VAL A 191 5.11 -4.90 6.22
C VAL A 191 4.33 -4.96 4.91
N MET A 192 3.05 -4.58 4.92
CA MET A 192 2.23 -4.62 3.71
C MET A 192 2.67 -3.62 2.65
N ILE A 193 3.12 -2.44 3.06
CA ILE A 193 3.68 -1.45 2.14
C ILE A 193 5.00 -1.95 1.54
N ALA A 194 5.94 -2.45 2.36
CA ALA A 194 7.19 -3.02 1.87
C ALA A 194 6.95 -4.15 0.87
N ARG A 195 5.99 -5.03 1.20
CA ARG A 195 5.60 -6.15 0.36
C ARG A 195 4.99 -5.70 -0.97
N ALA A 196 4.10 -4.70 -0.97
CA ALA A 196 3.50 -4.20 -2.20
C ALA A 196 4.53 -3.48 -3.09
N LEU A 197 5.46 -2.73 -2.48
CA LEU A 197 6.55 -2.08 -3.21
C LEU A 197 7.45 -3.11 -3.91
N LEU A 198 7.74 -4.23 -3.25
CA LEU A 198 8.59 -5.30 -3.75
C LEU A 198 7.79 -6.48 -4.35
N ASP A 199 6.52 -6.28 -4.71
CA ASP A 199 5.72 -7.33 -5.34
C ASP A 199 6.25 -7.61 -6.76
N PRO A 200 6.17 -8.85 -7.27
CA PRO A 200 6.56 -9.16 -8.65
C PRO A 200 5.92 -8.23 -9.69
N LYS A 201 4.72 -7.70 -9.43
CA LYS A 201 4.08 -6.69 -10.29
C LYS A 201 4.94 -5.43 -10.46
N THR A 202 5.64 -4.98 -9.42
CA THR A 202 6.55 -3.82 -9.51
C THR A 202 7.73 -4.14 -10.42
N PHE A 203 8.35 -5.31 -10.27
CA PHE A 203 9.48 -5.70 -11.11
C PHE A 203 9.07 -5.90 -12.58
N ASP A 204 7.93 -6.55 -12.81
CA ASP A 204 7.45 -6.86 -14.16
C ASP A 204 6.92 -5.63 -14.92
N GLN A 205 6.32 -4.66 -14.23
CA GLN A 205 5.57 -3.57 -14.88
C GLN A 205 6.18 -2.18 -14.69
N VAL A 206 6.99 -1.99 -13.65
CA VAL A 206 7.51 -0.67 -13.24
C VAL A 206 9.02 -0.63 -13.34
N LEU A 207 9.71 -1.65 -12.84
CA LEU A 207 11.16 -1.79 -12.86
C LEU A 207 11.59 -2.76 -13.98
N THR A 208 11.15 -2.47 -15.21
CA THR A 208 11.50 -3.28 -16.39
C THR A 208 13.01 -3.31 -16.61
N GLU A 209 13.52 -4.34 -17.29
CA GLU A 209 14.95 -4.52 -17.60
C GLU A 209 15.60 -3.23 -18.17
N ASP A 210 14.94 -2.58 -19.13
CA ASP A 210 15.42 -1.32 -19.73
C ASP A 210 15.61 -0.17 -18.71
N ARG A 211 14.75 -0.11 -17.68
CA ARG A 211 14.83 0.91 -16.63
C ARG A 211 15.90 0.55 -15.61
N LEU A 212 15.99 -0.73 -15.22
CA LEU A 212 17.02 -1.20 -14.31
C LEU A 212 18.43 -0.97 -14.87
N ALA A 213 18.60 -1.10 -16.20
CA ALA A 213 19.86 -0.80 -16.87
C ALA A 213 20.33 0.66 -16.67
N GLU A 214 19.42 1.61 -16.37
CA GLU A 214 19.79 2.98 -16.01
C GLU A 214 20.50 3.08 -14.65
N LEU A 215 20.31 2.08 -13.78
CA LEU A 215 20.95 2.00 -12.46
C LEU A 215 22.25 1.21 -12.46
N ASP A 216 22.56 0.41 -13.48
CA ASP A 216 23.71 -0.51 -13.46
C ASP A 216 25.02 0.20 -13.09
N GLY A 217 25.32 1.33 -13.72
CA GLY A 217 26.54 2.09 -13.39
C GLY A 217 26.57 2.68 -11.97
N LEU A 218 25.40 2.96 -11.39
CA LEU A 218 25.29 3.42 -10.00
C LEU A 218 25.42 2.27 -9.00
N ILE A 219 24.91 1.09 -9.37
CA ILE A 219 24.95 -0.13 -8.56
C ILE A 219 26.34 -0.75 -8.55
N GLU A 220 27.00 -0.84 -9.72
CA GLU A 220 28.36 -1.38 -9.89
C GLU A 220 29.40 -0.62 -9.06
N ASP A 221 29.38 0.72 -9.06
CA ASP A 221 30.21 1.51 -8.14
C ASP A 221 29.71 1.32 -6.71
N GLY A 222 28.40 1.46 -6.50
CA GLY A 222 27.70 1.19 -5.24
C GLY A 222 28.03 2.17 -4.10
N THR A 223 29.23 2.74 -4.09
CA THR A 223 29.77 3.64 -3.08
C THR A 223 28.86 4.85 -2.88
N TYR A 224 28.46 5.48 -3.99
CA TYR A 224 27.58 6.64 -3.95
C TYR A 224 26.20 6.30 -3.40
N VAL A 225 25.54 5.27 -3.90
CA VAL A 225 24.18 4.92 -3.49
C VAL A 225 24.11 4.33 -2.07
N ARG A 226 25.18 3.69 -1.58
CA ARG A 226 25.31 3.28 -0.17
C ARG A 226 25.53 4.48 0.75
N GLY A 227 26.40 5.41 0.37
CA GLY A 227 26.79 6.57 1.18
C GLY A 227 25.79 7.73 1.17
N SER A 228 25.01 7.91 0.10
CA SER A 228 24.04 9.01 -0.03
C SER A 228 22.59 8.52 0.10
N ARG A 229 22.18 7.58 -0.75
CA ARG A 229 20.82 7.02 -0.83
C ARG A 229 20.54 5.90 0.18
N ASN A 230 21.57 5.46 0.90
CA ASN A 230 21.54 4.38 1.88
C ASN A 230 20.76 3.13 1.40
N LEU A 231 20.97 2.74 0.14
CA LEU A 231 20.36 1.54 -0.42
C LEU A 231 20.75 0.32 0.42
N GLY A 232 19.76 -0.28 1.09
CA GLY A 232 19.96 -1.45 1.95
C GLY A 232 20.16 -2.73 1.12
N TRP A 233 20.65 -3.80 1.74
CA TRP A 233 20.92 -5.09 1.08
C TRP A 233 21.89 -5.04 -0.12
N LEU A 234 22.46 -3.89 -0.43
CA LEU A 234 23.42 -3.72 -1.52
C LEU A 234 24.83 -4.06 -1.03
N ALA A 235 25.20 -5.33 -1.08
CA ALA A 235 26.56 -5.78 -0.77
C ALA A 235 27.57 -5.33 -1.85
N ASP A 236 28.86 -5.29 -1.51
CA ASP A 236 29.94 -4.97 -2.47
C ASP A 236 30.10 -6.01 -3.60
N SER A 237 29.44 -7.16 -3.48
CA SER A 237 29.46 -8.24 -4.47
C SER A 237 28.29 -8.19 -5.45
N VAL A 238 27.41 -7.19 -5.35
CA VAL A 238 26.27 -7.01 -6.25
C VAL A 238 26.71 -6.04 -7.34
N ASP A 239 26.85 -6.56 -8.56
CA ASP A 239 27.52 -5.84 -9.64
C ASP A 239 26.54 -5.32 -10.72
N SER A 240 25.24 -5.59 -10.58
CA SER A 240 24.20 -5.10 -11.49
C SER A 240 22.88 -4.82 -10.79
N ALA A 241 22.03 -3.99 -11.41
CA ALA A 241 20.69 -3.70 -10.91
C ALA A 241 19.79 -4.94 -10.93
N GLY A 242 19.99 -5.85 -11.89
CA GLY A 242 19.28 -7.14 -11.94
C GLY A 242 19.59 -8.04 -10.74
N GLU A 243 20.88 -8.23 -10.43
CA GLU A 243 21.30 -8.96 -9.23
C GLU A 243 20.78 -8.28 -7.95
N TYR A 244 20.73 -6.95 -7.93
CA TYR A 244 20.20 -6.23 -6.79
C TYR A 244 18.69 -6.47 -6.61
N VAL A 245 17.92 -6.58 -7.69
CA VAL A 245 16.51 -6.96 -7.64
C VAL A 245 16.35 -8.33 -7.01
N ASP A 246 17.11 -9.34 -7.44
CA ASP A 246 17.05 -10.70 -6.87
C ASP A 246 17.30 -10.67 -5.35
N VAL A 247 18.30 -9.89 -4.91
CA VAL A 247 18.59 -9.70 -3.47
C VAL A 247 17.43 -9.06 -2.71
N LEU A 248 16.73 -8.09 -3.32
CA LEU A 248 15.55 -7.47 -2.70
C LEU A 248 14.35 -8.40 -2.66
N GLU A 249 14.18 -9.29 -3.65
CA GLU A 249 13.16 -10.35 -3.64
C GLU A 249 13.42 -11.37 -2.52
N ASP A 250 14.66 -11.83 -2.38
CA ASP A 250 15.06 -12.72 -1.28
C ASP A 250 14.82 -12.07 0.08
N ALA A 251 15.14 -10.78 0.23
CA ALA A 251 14.92 -10.05 1.48
C ALA A 251 13.42 -9.84 1.78
N ARG A 252 12.60 -9.62 0.75
CA ARG A 252 11.14 -9.63 0.88
C ARG A 252 10.65 -10.98 1.37
N ASP A 253 11.14 -12.07 0.78
CA ASP A 253 10.71 -13.42 1.14
C ASP A 253 11.14 -13.78 2.57
N GLU A 254 12.34 -13.35 3.02
CA GLU A 254 12.76 -13.45 4.43
C GLU A 254 11.80 -12.68 5.35
N LEU A 255 11.39 -11.45 4.99
CA LEU A 255 10.42 -10.69 5.77
C LEU A 255 9.08 -11.45 5.90
N LEU A 256 8.60 -12.06 4.81
CA LEU A 256 7.38 -12.85 4.84
C LEU A 256 7.52 -14.10 5.71
N ASP A 257 8.66 -14.78 5.64
CA ASP A 257 8.96 -15.91 6.51
C ASP A 257 9.03 -15.49 7.98
N MET A 258 9.60 -14.32 8.30
CA MET A 258 9.56 -13.80 9.68
C MET A 258 8.12 -13.57 10.18
N THR A 259 7.24 -13.04 9.33
CA THR A 259 5.82 -12.87 9.71
C THR A 259 5.10 -14.20 9.85
N ARG A 260 5.49 -15.22 9.06
CA ARG A 260 5.01 -16.58 9.21
C ARG A 260 5.47 -17.17 10.54
N SER A 261 6.74 -17.06 10.89
CA SER A 261 7.29 -17.49 12.18
C SER A 261 6.59 -16.81 13.35
N LEU A 262 6.31 -15.50 13.25
CA LEU A 262 5.52 -14.79 14.26
C LEU A 262 4.14 -15.43 14.45
N ALA A 263 3.44 -15.76 13.35
CA ALA A 263 2.10 -16.37 13.41
C ALA A 263 2.10 -17.81 13.97
N HIS A 264 3.25 -18.49 13.96
CA HIS A 264 3.41 -19.84 14.50
C HIS A 264 4.10 -19.85 15.87
N GLU A 265 4.45 -18.68 16.42
CA GLU A 265 5.27 -18.56 17.62
C GLU A 265 6.62 -19.31 17.50
N ASP A 266 7.16 -19.37 16.28
CA ASP A 266 8.38 -20.11 15.92
C ASP A 266 9.60 -19.17 15.85
N TYR A 267 10.02 -18.67 17.01
CA TYR A 267 11.18 -17.80 17.18
C TYR A 267 11.80 -17.94 18.58
N GLU A 268 13.11 -17.77 18.69
CA GLU A 268 13.86 -18.08 19.93
C GLU A 268 14.00 -16.90 20.91
N CYS A 269 13.59 -15.68 20.53
CA CYS A 269 13.73 -14.48 21.36
C CYS A 269 12.39 -14.01 21.94
N GLU A 270 12.45 -12.95 22.77
CA GLU A 270 11.25 -12.32 23.31
C GLU A 270 10.36 -11.78 22.18
N THR A 271 9.03 -11.96 22.28
CA THR A 271 8.07 -11.52 21.26
C THR A 271 8.25 -10.05 20.89
N SER A 272 8.52 -9.19 21.88
CA SER A 272 8.74 -7.75 21.66
C SER A 272 10.01 -7.46 20.84
N GLU A 273 11.07 -8.25 21.05
CA GLU A 273 12.31 -8.18 20.27
C GLU A 273 12.07 -8.65 18.84
N TYR A 274 11.34 -9.75 18.67
CA TYR A 274 11.01 -10.30 17.35
C TYR A 274 10.14 -9.34 16.52
N LEU A 275 9.09 -8.76 17.12
CA LEU A 275 8.25 -7.73 16.51
C LEU A 275 9.07 -6.49 16.10
N SER A 276 10.02 -6.09 16.94
CA SER A 276 10.95 -4.98 16.64
C SER A 276 11.84 -5.32 15.44
N ARG A 277 12.34 -6.55 15.34
CA ARG A 277 13.13 -7.03 14.20
C ARG A 277 12.31 -6.98 12.90
N ILE A 278 11.09 -7.55 12.90
CA ILE A 278 10.18 -7.52 11.73
C ILE A 278 9.92 -6.07 11.29
N THR A 279 9.57 -5.21 12.24
CA THR A 279 9.25 -3.81 11.95
C THR A 279 10.45 -3.08 11.32
N LYS A 280 11.65 -3.23 11.89
CA LYS A 280 12.87 -2.61 11.36
C LYS A 280 13.24 -3.13 9.97
N THR A 281 13.13 -4.44 9.74
CA THR A 281 13.36 -5.05 8.42
C THR A 281 12.38 -4.48 7.39
N ALA A 282 11.09 -4.44 7.70
CA ALA A 282 10.06 -3.88 6.81
C ALA A 282 10.29 -2.40 6.50
N MET A 283 10.62 -1.58 7.51
CA MET A 283 10.94 -0.15 7.31
C MET A 283 12.17 0.03 6.41
N GLY A 284 13.20 -0.79 6.60
CA GLY A 284 14.41 -0.76 5.76
C GLY A 284 14.12 -1.14 4.31
N LEU A 285 13.33 -2.19 4.09
CA LEU A 285 12.94 -2.63 2.75
C LEU A 285 12.06 -1.60 2.04
N ALA A 286 11.03 -1.08 2.70
CA ALA A 286 10.20 -0.01 2.15
C ALA A 286 11.03 1.23 1.81
N GLY A 287 11.91 1.67 2.72
CA GLY A 287 12.83 2.77 2.49
C GLY A 287 13.71 2.55 1.26
N THR A 288 14.32 1.38 1.16
CA THR A 288 15.16 0.99 0.02
C THR A 288 14.37 1.04 -1.29
N ALA A 289 13.17 0.46 -1.32
CA ALA A 289 12.30 0.48 -2.50
C ALA A 289 11.89 1.90 -2.90
N PHE A 290 11.52 2.77 -1.95
CA PHE A 290 11.24 4.18 -2.24
C PHE A 290 12.45 4.87 -2.88
N HIS A 291 13.66 4.63 -2.38
CA HIS A 291 14.86 5.25 -2.94
C HIS A 291 15.22 4.74 -4.34
N VAL A 292 15.02 3.45 -4.63
CA VAL A 292 15.20 2.88 -5.98
C VAL A 292 14.20 3.50 -6.95
N LEU A 293 12.93 3.58 -6.57
CA LEU A 293 11.88 4.16 -7.40
C LEU A 293 12.12 5.66 -7.67
N ASP A 294 12.57 6.44 -6.67
CA ASP A 294 12.90 7.85 -6.85
C ASP A 294 14.17 8.09 -7.68
N LEU A 295 15.14 7.16 -7.67
CA LEU A 295 16.29 7.23 -8.58
C LEU A 295 15.90 7.04 -10.05
N LEU A 296 14.80 6.33 -10.30
CA LEU A 296 14.22 6.06 -11.61
C LEU A 296 13.08 7.02 -12.00
N ASP A 297 12.93 8.13 -11.26
CA ASP A 297 11.88 9.15 -11.47
C ASP A 297 10.46 8.55 -11.49
N ILE A 298 10.22 7.54 -10.64
CA ILE A 298 8.90 6.95 -10.42
C ILE A 298 8.28 7.61 -9.19
N ASP A 299 7.19 8.37 -9.40
CA ASP A 299 6.42 8.94 -8.31
C ASP A 299 5.74 7.80 -7.53
N VAL A 300 5.80 7.83 -6.21
CA VAL A 300 5.16 6.81 -5.36
C VAL A 300 4.09 7.43 -4.48
N VAL A 301 2.97 6.73 -4.34
CA VAL A 301 1.90 7.06 -3.40
C VAL A 301 1.74 5.91 -2.42
N TRP A 302 1.89 6.22 -1.14
CA TRP A 302 1.63 5.33 -0.03
C TRP A 302 0.23 5.65 0.54
N GLU A 303 -0.72 4.74 0.35
CA GLU A 303 -2.06 4.86 0.91
C GLU A 303 -2.24 4.06 2.22
N ALA A 304 -2.76 4.74 3.24
CA ALA A 304 -3.24 4.14 4.48
C ALA A 304 -4.78 4.20 4.53
N ARG A 305 -5.43 3.03 4.50
CA ARG A 305 -6.90 2.89 4.54
C ARG A 305 -7.38 2.61 5.96
N LEU A 306 -8.40 3.35 6.41
CA LEU A 306 -9.03 3.24 7.73
C LEU A 306 -10.57 3.09 7.57
N PRO A 307 -11.05 1.93 7.07
CA PRO A 307 -12.47 1.72 6.73
C PRO A 307 -13.44 1.86 7.90
N ASP A 308 -13.03 1.50 9.12
CA ASP A 308 -13.91 1.39 10.28
C ASP A 308 -13.67 2.45 11.36
N TYR A 309 -13.01 3.56 11.00
CA TYR A 309 -12.58 4.58 11.97
C TYR A 309 -13.74 5.11 12.84
N ASN A 310 -14.88 5.46 12.23
CA ASN A 310 -16.08 5.90 12.95
C ASN A 310 -16.90 4.79 13.59
N ARG A 311 -16.90 3.58 13.01
CA ARG A 311 -17.76 2.47 13.47
C ARG A 311 -17.20 1.77 14.70
N HIS A 312 -15.87 1.76 14.81
CA HIS A 312 -15.13 1.15 15.91
C HIS A 312 -14.18 2.17 16.56
N PRO A 313 -14.71 3.24 17.18
CA PRO A 313 -13.88 4.28 17.79
C PRO A 313 -13.00 3.75 18.92
N GLU A 314 -13.33 2.62 19.53
CA GLU A 314 -12.48 1.89 20.48
C GLU A 314 -11.22 1.30 19.82
N ARG A 315 -11.32 0.89 18.55
CA ARG A 315 -10.21 0.40 17.73
C ARG A 315 -9.41 1.53 17.10
N TYR A 316 -10.00 2.71 16.97
CA TYR A 316 -9.44 3.85 16.25
C TYR A 316 -9.46 5.17 17.04
N GLY A 317 -9.48 5.09 18.38
CA GLY A 317 -9.48 6.24 19.27
C GLY A 317 -8.28 7.16 19.08
N GLU A 318 -8.17 8.21 19.90
CA GLU A 318 -7.04 9.17 19.83
C GLU A 318 -5.67 8.44 19.80
N ASP A 319 -5.52 7.38 20.61
CA ASP A 319 -4.34 6.49 20.62
C ASP A 319 -3.98 5.91 19.23
N ASN A 320 -4.93 5.61 18.36
CA ASN A 320 -4.65 4.97 17.06
C ASN A 320 -4.36 5.97 15.95
N ALA A 321 -5.02 7.14 15.97
CA ALA A 321 -4.57 8.27 15.14
C ALA A 321 -3.13 8.65 15.51
N GLU A 322 -2.81 8.64 16.80
CA GLU A 322 -1.47 8.86 17.33
C GLU A 322 -0.48 7.77 16.89
N LEU A 323 -0.88 6.50 16.90
CA LEU A 323 -0.05 5.39 16.42
C LEU A 323 0.20 5.48 14.91
N LEU A 324 -0.82 5.81 14.11
CA LEU A 324 -0.66 6.04 12.68
C LEU A 324 0.30 7.21 12.44
N ALA A 325 0.04 8.35 13.07
CA ALA A 325 0.89 9.54 12.97
C ALA A 325 2.33 9.24 13.39
N THR A 326 2.54 8.48 14.47
CA THR A 326 3.86 8.01 14.91
C THR A 326 4.50 7.09 13.87
N THR A 327 3.72 6.20 13.24
CA THR A 327 4.20 5.30 12.18
C THR A 327 4.66 6.12 10.97
N LEU A 328 3.85 7.06 10.50
CA LEU A 328 4.18 7.95 9.39
C LEU A 328 5.40 8.81 9.74
N ALA A 329 5.45 9.41 10.92
CA ALA A 329 6.56 10.26 11.37
C ALA A 329 7.89 9.49 11.45
N LYS A 330 7.89 8.23 11.89
CA LYS A 330 9.10 7.40 11.91
C LYS A 330 9.57 6.99 10.50
N ASN A 331 8.65 6.79 9.56
CA ASN A 331 8.97 6.39 8.20
C ASN A 331 9.27 7.57 7.27
N ALA A 332 8.71 8.75 7.53
CA ALA A 332 8.86 9.93 6.68
C ALA A 332 10.34 10.30 6.43
N PRO A 333 11.22 10.41 7.44
CA PRO A 333 12.64 10.66 7.19
C PRO A 333 13.36 9.54 6.43
N ILE A 334 12.87 8.29 6.53
CA ILE A 334 13.44 7.15 5.79
C ILE A 334 13.05 7.25 4.32
N ALA A 335 11.84 7.72 4.03
CA ALA A 335 11.32 7.94 2.69
C ALA A 335 11.48 9.41 2.25
N ALA A 336 12.58 10.07 2.62
CA ALA A 336 12.81 11.48 2.30
C ALA A 336 14.26 11.75 1.94
N THR A 337 14.46 12.75 1.08
CA THR A 337 15.78 13.16 0.59
C THR A 337 16.00 14.67 0.65
N TYR A 338 17.25 15.03 0.95
CA TYR A 338 17.81 16.33 0.65
C TYR A 338 18.83 16.16 -0.48
N GLY A 339 18.47 16.59 -1.69
CA GLY A 339 19.19 16.15 -2.90
C GLY A 339 19.16 14.63 -3.01
N ASN A 340 20.33 13.99 -2.96
CA ASN A 340 20.47 12.53 -2.98
C ASN A 340 20.74 11.91 -1.60
N HIS A 341 20.63 12.67 -0.52
CA HIS A 341 20.99 12.19 0.82
C HIS A 341 19.73 11.86 1.63
N VAL A 342 19.71 10.68 2.26
CA VAL A 342 18.56 10.25 3.08
C VAL A 342 18.46 11.10 4.35
N VAL A 343 17.28 11.70 4.58
CA VAL A 343 17.04 12.60 5.72
C VAL A 343 17.21 11.88 7.06
N ARG A 344 16.74 10.63 7.17
CA ARG A 344 16.89 9.80 8.38
C ARG A 344 18.34 9.73 8.85
N ARG A 345 19.27 9.63 7.90
CA ARG A 345 20.70 9.48 8.16
C ARG A 345 21.37 10.80 8.50
N LEU A 346 20.93 11.90 7.89
CA LEU A 346 21.46 13.24 8.13
C LEU A 346 21.00 13.89 9.43
N LEU A 347 19.76 13.62 9.87
CA LEU A 347 19.16 14.36 10.99
C LEU A 347 18.98 13.52 12.26
N PHE A 348 18.59 12.25 12.11
CA PHE A 348 18.04 11.47 13.23
C PHE A 348 18.89 10.23 13.58
N GLU A 349 20.02 9.98 12.91
CA GLU A 349 20.87 8.81 13.13
C GLU A 349 21.79 9.01 14.34
N ASP A 350 21.49 8.32 15.42
CA ASP A 350 22.23 8.37 16.67
C ASP A 350 23.53 7.54 16.62
N ARG A 351 23.63 6.56 15.73
CA ARG A 351 24.82 5.69 15.62
C ARG A 351 25.93 6.35 14.81
N ASP A 352 27.00 6.78 15.49
CA ASP A 352 28.14 7.48 14.87
C ASP A 352 28.77 6.72 13.69
N GLU A 353 28.84 5.39 13.79
CA GLU A 353 29.38 4.55 12.72
C GLU A 353 28.56 4.70 11.43
N LYS A 354 27.23 4.71 11.56
CA LYS A 354 26.32 4.89 10.44
C LYS A 354 26.40 6.31 9.90
N ARG A 355 26.54 7.33 10.75
CA ARG A 355 26.77 8.71 10.29
C ARG A 355 28.04 8.84 9.47
N ARG A 356 29.17 8.33 9.96
CA ARG A 356 30.48 8.40 9.27
C ARG A 356 30.54 7.68 7.92
N GLN A 357 29.68 6.69 7.71
CA GLN A 357 29.56 6.01 6.41
C GLN A 357 28.81 6.85 5.35
N SER A 358 28.23 7.98 5.75
CA SER A 358 27.37 8.78 4.88
C SER A 358 28.13 9.96 4.32
N PHE A 359 27.77 10.37 3.10
CA PHE A 359 28.34 11.56 2.50
C PHE A 359 27.65 12.82 3.01
N ASP A 360 28.46 13.85 3.25
CA ASP A 360 27.97 15.16 3.66
C ASP A 360 27.26 15.85 2.50
N PRO A 361 26.05 16.40 2.73
CA PRO A 361 25.34 17.17 1.72
C PRO A 361 25.96 18.55 1.58
N VAL A 362 25.87 19.12 0.38
CA VAL A 362 26.08 20.57 0.19
C VAL A 362 24.76 21.28 0.48
N VAL A 363 24.69 21.98 1.59
CA VAL A 363 23.47 22.70 2.01
C VAL A 363 23.31 24.00 1.23
N ASP A 364 22.25 24.08 0.44
CA ASP A 364 21.76 25.32 -0.16
C ASP A 364 20.98 26.13 0.88
N ALA A 365 21.61 27.17 1.42
CA ALA A 365 20.99 28.06 2.40
C ALA A 365 19.74 28.80 1.88
N SER A 366 19.55 28.90 0.55
CA SER A 366 18.35 29.50 -0.03
C SER A 366 17.17 28.52 -0.13
N ASN A 367 17.46 27.21 -0.08
CA ASN A 367 16.47 26.14 -0.07
C ASN A 367 16.92 24.95 0.82
N PRO A 368 16.89 25.11 2.16
CA PRO A 368 17.33 24.08 3.10
C PRO A 368 16.24 23.02 3.37
N TYR A 369 15.32 22.78 2.43
CA TYR A 369 14.18 21.90 2.63
C TYR A 369 14.34 20.56 1.94
N ALA A 370 14.29 19.50 2.74
CA ALA A 370 14.18 18.13 2.26
C ALA A 370 12.73 17.83 1.84
N ASN A 371 12.57 16.84 0.96
CA ASN A 371 11.27 16.44 0.46
C ASN A 371 11.01 14.95 0.73
N LEU A 372 9.75 14.60 0.95
CA LEU A 372 9.36 13.19 0.86
C LEU A 372 9.60 12.66 -0.55
N ILE A 373 9.88 11.36 -0.64
CA ILE A 373 9.85 10.62 -1.89
C ILE A 373 8.39 10.30 -2.24
N ALA A 374 7.69 9.63 -1.33
CA ALA A 374 6.31 9.23 -1.53
C ALA A 374 5.34 10.33 -1.09
N SER A 375 4.29 10.55 -1.87
CA SER A 375 3.09 11.23 -1.39
C SER A 375 2.27 10.26 -0.55
N ILE A 376 1.58 10.74 0.49
CA ILE A 376 0.86 9.87 1.43
C ILE A 376 -0.64 10.17 1.37
N SER A 377 -1.46 9.17 1.10
CA SER A 377 -2.92 9.29 1.16
C SER A 377 -3.46 8.57 2.39
N VAL A 378 -4.00 9.31 3.35
CA VAL A 378 -4.70 8.76 4.52
C VAL A 378 -6.19 8.89 4.26
N VAL A 379 -6.91 7.77 4.19
CA VAL A 379 -8.33 7.77 3.82
C VAL A 379 -9.14 6.88 4.75
N GLY A 380 -10.31 7.36 5.18
CA GLY A 380 -11.19 6.62 6.06
C GLY A 380 -12.50 7.36 6.34
N ASP A 381 -13.46 6.66 6.93
CA ASP A 381 -14.68 7.27 7.44
C ASP A 381 -14.38 7.99 8.77
N PHE A 382 -13.83 9.20 8.67
CA PHE A 382 -13.42 10.02 9.82
C PHE A 382 -14.56 10.87 10.40
N GLY A 383 -15.68 11.01 9.70
CA GLY A 383 -16.83 11.77 10.18
C GLY A 383 -16.46 13.24 10.41
N ASN A 384 -16.61 13.74 11.63
CA ASN A 384 -16.20 15.08 12.03
C ASN A 384 -14.77 15.15 12.62
N ARG A 385 -13.99 14.06 12.56
CA ARG A 385 -12.65 13.95 13.16
C ARG A 385 -11.50 14.09 12.15
N ALA A 386 -11.79 14.35 10.88
CA ALA A 386 -10.77 14.48 9.84
C ALA A 386 -9.72 15.55 10.17
N ASP A 387 -10.16 16.72 10.67
CA ASP A 387 -9.26 17.81 11.08
C ASP A 387 -8.38 17.41 12.28
N HIS A 388 -8.94 16.65 13.23
CA HIS A 388 -8.17 16.14 14.36
C HIS A 388 -7.11 15.13 13.92
N VAL A 389 -7.46 14.20 13.04
CA VAL A 389 -6.50 13.22 12.47
C VAL A 389 -5.40 13.95 11.70
N ALA A 390 -5.75 14.95 10.90
CA ALA A 390 -4.79 15.77 10.17
C ALA A 390 -3.85 16.53 11.13
N GLY A 391 -4.38 17.17 12.17
CA GLY A 391 -3.58 17.88 13.17
C GLY A 391 -2.60 16.98 13.92
N VAL A 392 -3.05 15.79 14.34
CA VAL A 392 -2.19 14.79 15.00
C VAL A 392 -1.06 14.32 14.08
N ILE A 393 -1.37 14.09 12.80
CA ILE A 393 -0.36 13.72 11.78
C ILE A 393 0.62 14.88 11.56
N GLU A 394 0.14 16.11 11.43
CA GLU A 394 0.97 17.31 11.25
C GLU A 394 1.91 17.55 12.43
N ASP A 395 1.40 17.46 13.67
CA ASP A 395 2.17 17.63 14.90
C ASP A 395 3.32 16.61 15.00
N ARG A 396 3.03 15.34 14.67
CA ARG A 396 4.01 14.26 14.69
C ARG A 396 5.02 14.34 13.55
N LEU A 397 4.59 14.73 12.34
CA LEU A 397 5.49 14.92 11.20
C LEU A 397 6.41 16.13 11.36
N SER A 398 5.97 17.15 12.10
CA SER A 398 6.79 18.31 12.43
C SER A 398 7.92 17.98 13.41
N ASN A 399 7.76 16.91 14.21
CA ASN A 399 8.72 16.46 15.20
C ASN A 399 8.93 14.92 15.12
N PRO A 400 9.51 14.41 14.03
CA PRO A 400 9.56 12.97 13.78
C PRO A 400 10.57 12.24 14.68
N GLY A 401 11.52 12.95 15.27
CA GLY A 401 12.53 12.42 16.17
C GLY A 401 13.46 13.52 16.70
N GLU A 402 14.36 13.14 17.60
CA GLU A 402 15.41 14.03 18.12
C GLU A 402 16.50 14.21 17.06
N ILE A 403 16.82 15.46 16.74
CA ILE A 403 17.89 15.82 15.81
C ILE A 403 19.23 15.77 16.55
N HIS A 404 20.23 15.11 15.98
CA HIS A 404 21.56 15.04 16.61
C HIS A 404 22.34 16.35 16.49
N GLU A 405 23.31 16.56 17.38
CA GLU A 405 24.04 17.84 17.49
C GLU A 405 24.82 18.22 16.22
N ASP A 406 25.36 17.23 15.50
CA ASP A 406 26.14 17.46 14.27
C ASP A 406 25.27 17.58 13.01
N ALA A 407 23.94 17.71 13.14
CA ALA A 407 23.05 17.67 11.99
C ALA A 407 23.24 18.91 11.09
N PRO A 408 23.24 18.74 9.75
CA PRO A 408 23.26 19.88 8.84
C PRO A 408 22.00 20.73 9.01
N GLU A 409 22.10 22.02 8.67
CA GLU A 409 21.00 22.99 8.75
C GLU A 409 19.94 22.78 7.64
N ILE A 410 19.29 21.62 7.67
CA ILE A 410 18.19 21.25 6.77
C ILE A 410 16.94 20.92 7.58
N ALA A 411 15.77 21.06 6.97
CA ALA A 411 14.50 20.70 7.59
C ALA A 411 13.64 19.85 6.66
N LEU A 412 12.96 18.84 7.21
CA LEU A 412 11.91 18.10 6.51
C LEU A 412 10.58 18.81 6.73
N LYS A 413 10.00 19.37 5.66
CA LYS A 413 8.67 19.98 5.69
C LYS A 413 7.69 19.09 4.92
N VAL A 414 6.73 18.52 5.64
CA VAL A 414 5.70 17.67 5.05
C VAL A 414 4.35 18.40 5.15
N PRO A 415 3.79 18.90 4.04
CA PRO A 415 2.48 19.55 4.08
C PRO A 415 1.40 18.50 4.32
N VAL A 416 0.50 18.76 5.26
CA VAL A 416 -0.69 17.94 5.52
C VAL A 416 -1.92 18.72 5.11
N VAL A 417 -2.79 18.13 4.30
CA VAL A 417 -4.04 18.77 3.84
C VAL A 417 -5.25 17.91 4.16
N VAL A 418 -6.31 18.56 4.64
CA VAL A 418 -7.63 17.94 4.87
C VAL A 418 -8.68 18.46 3.89
N GLU A 419 -8.50 19.69 3.39
CA GLU A 419 -9.38 20.28 2.38
C GLU A 419 -8.87 20.02 0.96
N HIS A 420 -9.75 19.55 0.08
CA HIS A 420 -9.43 19.26 -1.31
C HIS A 420 -10.12 20.26 -2.24
N GLY A 421 -9.37 21.28 -2.64
CA GLY A 421 -9.91 22.34 -3.51
C GLY A 421 -10.25 21.90 -4.94
N PRO A 422 -10.85 22.80 -5.75
CA PRO A 422 -11.27 22.52 -7.12
C PRO A 422 -10.15 22.01 -8.05
N SER A 423 -8.88 22.34 -7.74
CA SER A 423 -7.73 21.83 -8.50
C SER A 423 -7.55 20.32 -8.33
N THR A 424 -7.74 19.79 -7.11
CA THR A 424 -7.67 18.35 -6.83
C THR A 424 -8.82 17.60 -7.50
N VAL A 425 -10.05 18.14 -7.41
CA VAL A 425 -11.22 17.61 -8.13
C VAL A 425 -10.97 17.57 -9.64
N ALA A 426 -10.39 18.65 -10.20
CA ALA A 426 -10.06 18.69 -11.62
C ALA A 426 -9.02 17.65 -12.03
N ARG A 427 -8.01 17.37 -11.19
CA ARG A 427 -7.00 16.32 -11.45
C ARG A 427 -7.66 14.94 -11.54
N VAL A 428 -8.48 14.58 -10.54
CA VAL A 428 -9.19 13.30 -10.52
C VAL A 428 -10.16 13.19 -11.70
N THR A 429 -10.99 14.20 -11.93
CA THR A 429 -11.97 14.20 -13.04
C THR A 429 -11.28 13.97 -14.39
N ARG A 430 -10.17 14.67 -14.66
CA ARG A 430 -9.42 14.52 -15.92
C ARG A 430 -8.82 13.14 -16.08
N ALA A 431 -8.22 12.58 -15.04
CA ALA A 431 -7.63 11.25 -15.09
C ALA A 431 -8.70 10.19 -15.38
N MET A 432 -9.83 10.24 -14.66
CA MET A 432 -10.94 9.30 -14.86
C MET A 432 -11.61 9.44 -16.23
N CYS A 433 -11.86 10.66 -16.70
CA CYS A 433 -12.42 10.88 -18.04
C CYS A 433 -11.47 10.36 -19.12
N ARG A 434 -10.16 10.66 -19.01
CA ARG A 434 -9.15 10.20 -19.98
C ARG A 434 -9.14 8.68 -20.11
N ALA A 435 -9.23 7.97 -18.99
CA ALA A 435 -9.28 6.50 -19.00
C ALA A 435 -10.52 5.96 -19.73
N LYS A 436 -11.63 6.70 -19.72
CA LYS A 436 -12.85 6.40 -20.49
C LYS A 436 -12.83 6.96 -21.92
N GLY A 437 -11.71 7.54 -22.38
CA GLY A 437 -11.61 8.16 -23.70
C GLY A 437 -12.40 9.46 -23.83
N LEU A 438 -12.65 10.15 -22.71
CA LEU A 438 -13.43 11.38 -22.62
C LEU A 438 -12.55 12.56 -22.20
N ASP A 439 -12.94 13.76 -22.63
CA ASP A 439 -12.35 15.01 -22.16
C ASP A 439 -13.19 15.63 -21.03
N ALA A 440 -12.55 15.91 -19.89
CA ALA A 440 -13.21 16.57 -18.78
C ALA A 440 -13.54 18.04 -19.12
N THR A 441 -14.82 18.38 -19.17
CA THR A 441 -15.28 19.75 -19.41
C THR A 441 -15.18 20.62 -18.15
N ARG A 442 -15.14 21.94 -18.32
CA ARG A 442 -15.16 22.88 -17.18
C ARG A 442 -16.44 22.75 -16.35
N ASP A 443 -17.57 22.49 -17.01
CA ASP A 443 -18.87 22.36 -16.33
C ASP A 443 -18.94 21.06 -15.53
N ALA A 444 -18.39 19.95 -16.03
CA ALA A 444 -18.27 18.71 -15.27
C ALA A 444 -17.40 18.90 -14.02
N ILE A 445 -16.24 19.54 -14.16
CA ILE A 445 -15.35 19.82 -13.02
C ILE A 445 -16.05 20.72 -11.98
N ARG A 446 -16.80 21.74 -12.43
CA ARG A 446 -17.57 22.61 -11.53
C ARG A 446 -18.68 21.85 -10.83
N LEU A 447 -19.39 20.97 -11.54
CA LEU A 447 -20.42 20.11 -10.98
C LEU A 447 -19.82 19.23 -9.86
N PHE A 448 -18.76 18.50 -10.16
CA PHE A 448 -18.09 17.67 -9.15
C PHE A 448 -17.56 18.50 -7.98
N SER A 449 -16.97 19.68 -8.24
CA SER A 449 -16.48 20.55 -7.16
C SER A 449 -17.59 21.07 -6.24
N GLY A 450 -18.84 21.11 -6.72
CA GLY A 450 -20.00 21.56 -5.93
C GLY A 450 -20.78 20.44 -5.25
N PHE A 451 -20.72 19.21 -5.77
CA PHE A 451 -21.55 18.09 -5.30
C PHE A 451 -20.78 16.94 -4.65
N ALA A 452 -19.52 16.73 -5.02
CA ALA A 452 -18.69 15.71 -4.40
C ALA A 452 -18.15 16.22 -3.06
N ARG A 453 -18.14 15.37 -2.03
CA ARG A 453 -17.56 15.71 -0.73
C ARG A 453 -16.04 15.57 -0.75
N THR A 454 -15.53 14.63 -1.54
CA THR A 454 -14.11 14.30 -1.64
C THR A 454 -13.73 13.98 -3.09
N PRO A 455 -12.44 14.00 -3.44
CA PRO A 455 -11.97 13.54 -4.74
C PRO A 455 -12.24 12.04 -4.97
N TYR A 456 -12.31 11.22 -3.91
CA TYR A 456 -12.68 9.81 -4.00
C TYR A 456 -14.13 9.63 -4.50
N ASP A 457 -15.07 10.46 -4.05
CA ASP A 457 -16.46 10.45 -4.56
C ASP A 457 -16.50 10.69 -6.07
N VAL A 458 -15.63 11.58 -6.58
CA VAL A 458 -15.55 11.91 -8.01
C VAL A 458 -15.03 10.71 -8.80
N ALA A 459 -13.94 10.10 -8.33
CA ALA A 459 -13.38 8.92 -8.97
C ALA A 459 -14.37 7.76 -9.00
N HIS A 460 -15.04 7.50 -7.87
CA HIS A 460 -16.06 6.47 -7.77
C HIS A 460 -17.25 6.74 -8.69
N ALA A 461 -17.73 7.98 -8.74
CA ALA A 461 -18.87 8.36 -9.56
C ALA A 461 -18.59 8.25 -11.07
N ILE A 462 -17.38 8.57 -11.52
CA ILE A 462 -16.98 8.42 -12.94
C ILE A 462 -16.56 6.97 -13.24
N GLY A 463 -16.08 6.23 -12.24
CA GLY A 463 -15.65 4.84 -12.38
C GLY A 463 -16.80 3.90 -12.72
N ARG A 464 -17.96 4.12 -12.10
CA ARG A 464 -19.25 3.54 -12.51
C ARG A 464 -19.62 3.98 -13.94
#